data_AF-A0A1E3K7T9-F1
#
_entry.id   AF-A0A1E3K7T9-F1
#
_cell.length_a   1.000
_cell.length_b   1.000
_cell.length_c   1.000
_cell.angle_alpha   90.00
_cell.angle_beta   90.00
_cell.angle_gamma   90.00
#
_symmetry.space_group_name_H-M   'P 1'
#
loop_
_entity.id
_entity.type
_entity.pdbx_description
1 polymer ?
#
loop_
_entity_poly.entity_id
_entity_poly.type
_entity_poly.pdbx_seq_one_letter_code
_entity_poly.pdbx_strand_id
1 'polypeptide(L)'
;MCENWSRELWASAPWSVTNKTITPPSGDMRDYLSFAVYYWPDCSEAGNITELADEEMWNTCKYVRRDGIFNPDIYLIQNPQALINVSNYVYLAALAYASTGNPEYSANLDHALHTFFVNEETKMNPNLNYAQIVRALKPAEWRQVTEDGFLTWVTQQITWMETSELALEELASPNNHATFAYNQLSALYAFVGNNDMAKQALEKFYNGVYLDQIWPNGDQYYESMRTRPYHYRAYNLLALVTNAEIGDFVGLEPSGWERKTNVGTGLREALEYAMQQDPETTEEYNQRKQLAPSIAAAIRKFGDPDGKYADFLYTIDPYYINQPWYALNVGINDSGIKWGILETTYGAIPAQPTRPVLSKTASEAAGAKRTWAPRGSGPMAGIVAPTDLPL
;
A
#
# COMPACT_ATOMS: atom_id res chain seq x y z
N MET A 1 -41.08 2.37 -29.63
CA MET A 1 -39.71 1.88 -29.91
C MET A 1 -38.95 1.60 -28.62
N CYS A 2 -38.82 2.59 -27.71
CA CYS A 2 -38.25 2.41 -26.37
C CYS A 2 -38.89 1.27 -25.56
N GLU A 3 -40.22 1.12 -25.61
CA GLU A 3 -40.95 0.03 -24.94
C GLU A 3 -40.51 -1.37 -25.40
N ASN A 4 -40.33 -1.56 -26.71
CA ASN A 4 -39.93 -2.86 -27.25
C ASN A 4 -38.49 -3.19 -26.86
N TRP A 5 -37.57 -2.24 -27.03
CA TRP A 5 -36.18 -2.42 -26.64
C TRP A 5 -36.00 -2.56 -25.12
N SER A 6 -36.80 -1.86 -24.31
CA SER A 6 -36.82 -2.04 -22.87
C SER A 6 -37.21 -3.48 -22.52
N ARG A 7 -38.31 -4.00 -23.09
CA ARG A 7 -38.75 -5.39 -22.85
C ARG A 7 -37.72 -6.42 -23.34
N GLU A 8 -37.17 -6.24 -24.53
CA GLU A 8 -36.15 -7.13 -25.09
C GLU A 8 -34.89 -7.15 -24.22
N LEU A 9 -34.40 -5.98 -23.78
CA LEU A 9 -33.22 -5.91 -22.93
C LEU A 9 -33.50 -6.54 -21.56
N TRP A 10 -34.65 -6.24 -20.97
CA TRP A 10 -35.08 -6.79 -19.67
C TRP A 10 -35.08 -8.32 -19.61
N ALA A 11 -35.27 -9.01 -20.74
CA ALA A 11 -35.23 -10.47 -20.80
C ALA A 11 -33.88 -11.07 -20.36
N SER A 12 -32.81 -10.26 -20.33
CA SER A 12 -31.47 -10.66 -19.86
C SER A 12 -31.14 -10.20 -18.42
N ALA A 13 -32.09 -9.55 -17.73
CA ALA A 13 -31.94 -9.11 -16.35
C ALA A 13 -32.14 -10.28 -15.36
N PRO A 14 -31.70 -10.15 -14.08
CA PRO A 14 -30.95 -9.03 -13.53
C PRO A 14 -29.46 -9.07 -13.88
N TRP A 15 -28.89 -7.90 -14.17
CA TRP A 15 -27.45 -7.75 -14.37
C TRP A 15 -26.77 -7.36 -13.06
N SER A 16 -25.61 -7.95 -12.81
CA SER A 16 -24.77 -7.63 -11.65
C SER A 16 -23.32 -7.85 -12.03
N VAL A 17 -22.39 -7.13 -11.37
CA VAL A 17 -20.96 -7.43 -11.50
C VAL A 17 -20.60 -8.77 -10.87
N THR A 18 -21.43 -9.31 -9.97
CA THR A 18 -21.21 -10.61 -9.33
C THR A 18 -21.57 -11.79 -10.22
N ASN A 19 -22.20 -11.57 -11.38
CA ASN A 19 -22.57 -12.62 -12.34
C ASN A 19 -21.36 -13.21 -13.10
N LYS A 20 -20.18 -12.58 -12.99
CA LYS A 20 -18.95 -13.09 -13.58
C LYS A 20 -18.48 -14.37 -12.87
N THR A 21 -17.74 -15.20 -13.59
CA THR A 21 -17.13 -16.41 -13.02
C THR A 21 -15.68 -16.18 -12.54
N ILE A 22 -15.04 -15.12 -13.02
CA ILE A 22 -13.64 -14.79 -12.68
C ILE A 22 -13.62 -13.82 -11.50
N THR A 23 -12.96 -14.23 -10.42
CA THR A 23 -12.76 -13.40 -9.22
C THR A 23 -11.75 -12.28 -9.49
N PRO A 24 -12.06 -11.02 -9.15
CA PRO A 24 -11.09 -9.92 -9.22
C PRO A 24 -9.87 -10.15 -8.31
N PRO A 25 -8.73 -9.50 -8.58
CA PRO A 25 -7.54 -9.60 -7.73
C PRO A 25 -7.73 -9.20 -6.26
N SER A 26 -8.75 -8.40 -5.93
CA SER A 26 -9.12 -8.09 -4.54
C SER A 26 -9.70 -9.29 -3.77
N GLY A 27 -10.16 -10.33 -4.46
CA GLY A 27 -10.98 -11.39 -3.88
C GLY A 27 -12.47 -11.03 -3.70
N ASP A 28 -12.86 -9.76 -3.86
CA ASP A 28 -14.26 -9.32 -3.74
C ASP A 28 -14.98 -9.40 -5.10
N MET A 29 -16.00 -10.25 -5.19
CA MET A 29 -16.83 -10.40 -6.39
C MET A 29 -17.62 -9.14 -6.75
N ARG A 30 -17.71 -8.15 -5.86
CA ARG A 30 -18.38 -6.86 -6.11
C ARG A 30 -17.49 -5.84 -6.82
N ASP A 31 -16.20 -6.12 -7.00
CA ASP A 31 -15.35 -5.25 -7.80
C ASP A 31 -15.57 -5.45 -9.30
N TYR A 32 -15.61 -4.35 -10.04
CA TYR A 32 -15.71 -4.36 -11.50
C TYR A 32 -14.39 -4.85 -12.10
N LEU A 33 -14.51 -5.80 -13.02
CA LEU A 33 -13.42 -6.46 -13.73
C LEU A 33 -13.66 -6.41 -15.24
N SER A 34 -12.66 -6.08 -16.04
CA SER A 34 -12.69 -6.26 -17.50
C SER A 34 -11.29 -6.43 -18.07
N PHE A 35 -11.15 -7.06 -19.23
CA PHE A 35 -9.87 -7.17 -19.92
C PHE A 35 -9.63 -6.02 -20.90
N ALA A 36 -8.35 -5.68 -21.11
CA ALA A 36 -7.92 -4.70 -22.11
C ALA A 36 -8.22 -5.22 -23.52
N VAL A 37 -9.04 -4.48 -24.27
CA VAL A 37 -9.65 -4.94 -25.53
C VAL A 37 -8.66 -5.24 -26.66
N TYR A 38 -7.48 -4.61 -26.67
CA TYR A 38 -6.50 -4.73 -27.75
C TYR A 38 -5.24 -5.50 -27.37
N TYR A 39 -5.22 -6.17 -26.22
CA TYR A 39 -4.04 -6.91 -25.78
C TYR A 39 -4.16 -8.40 -26.11
N TRP A 40 -3.18 -8.91 -26.84
CA TRP A 40 -3.13 -10.29 -27.33
C TRP A 40 -1.87 -11.01 -26.84
N PRO A 41 -1.95 -12.31 -26.55
CA PRO A 41 -0.78 -13.10 -26.24
C PRO A 41 0.16 -13.19 -27.44
N ASP A 42 1.44 -12.99 -27.18
CA ASP A 42 2.58 -13.25 -28.05
C ASP A 42 3.43 -14.34 -27.40
N CYS A 43 3.29 -15.55 -27.94
CA CYS A 43 3.94 -16.76 -27.45
C CYS A 43 5.25 -17.07 -28.20
N SER A 44 5.76 -16.15 -29.04
CA SER A 44 6.95 -16.40 -29.85
C SER A 44 8.21 -16.73 -29.02
N GLU A 45 8.25 -16.26 -27.76
CA GLU A 45 9.34 -16.53 -26.81
C GLU A 45 9.06 -17.70 -25.87
N ALA A 46 7.88 -18.34 -25.93
CA ALA A 46 7.49 -19.42 -25.01
C ALA A 46 8.31 -20.70 -25.20
N GLY A 47 9.10 -20.81 -26.29
CA GLY A 47 9.97 -21.95 -26.57
C GLY A 47 9.25 -23.28 -26.85
N ASN A 48 7.92 -23.30 -26.79
CA ASN A 48 7.11 -24.49 -26.99
C ASN A 48 6.83 -24.72 -28.48
N ILE A 49 6.90 -25.98 -28.94
CA ILE A 49 6.68 -26.36 -30.35
C ILE A 49 5.23 -26.83 -30.62
N THR A 50 4.40 -26.86 -29.58
CA THR A 50 2.97 -27.20 -29.62
C THR A 50 2.12 -26.02 -29.17
N GLU A 51 0.87 -25.98 -29.62
CA GLU A 51 -0.13 -25.01 -29.14
C GLU A 51 -0.28 -25.12 -27.62
N LEU A 52 -0.18 -23.99 -26.93
CA LEU A 52 -0.33 -23.92 -25.47
C LEU A 52 -1.81 -24.04 -25.11
N ALA A 53 -2.11 -24.71 -24.00
CA ALA A 53 -3.44 -24.61 -23.41
C ALA A 53 -3.69 -23.15 -22.98
N ASP A 54 -4.95 -22.74 -22.94
CA ASP A 54 -5.34 -21.37 -22.60
C ASP A 54 -4.68 -20.86 -21.30
N GLU A 55 -4.75 -21.66 -20.24
CA GLU A 55 -4.15 -21.32 -18.94
C GLU A 55 -2.62 -21.21 -19.01
N GLU A 56 -1.97 -22.05 -19.81
CA GLU A 56 -0.52 -21.99 -20.01
C GLU A 56 -0.14 -20.75 -20.82
N MET A 57 -0.93 -20.40 -21.84
CA MET A 57 -0.78 -19.18 -22.63
C MET A 57 -0.93 -17.91 -21.79
N TRP A 58 -1.90 -17.87 -20.87
CA TRP A 58 -2.11 -16.72 -19.99
C TRP A 58 -0.92 -16.45 -19.07
N ASN A 59 -0.20 -17.51 -18.69
CA ASN A 59 0.94 -17.42 -17.76
C ASN A 59 2.31 -17.32 -18.46
N THR A 60 2.41 -17.78 -19.71
CA THR A 60 3.70 -17.90 -20.42
C THR A 60 3.91 -16.81 -21.46
N CYS A 61 2.84 -16.34 -22.11
CA CYS A 61 2.97 -15.46 -23.27
C CYS A 61 2.93 -13.98 -22.87
N LYS A 62 3.78 -13.18 -23.51
CA LYS A 62 3.79 -11.73 -23.33
C LYS A 62 2.57 -11.12 -24.01
N TYR A 63 1.81 -10.25 -23.35
CA TYR A 63 0.68 -9.59 -24.00
C TYR A 63 1.13 -8.30 -24.69
N VAL A 64 0.82 -8.19 -25.98
CA VAL A 64 1.17 -7.05 -26.83
C VAL A 64 -0.07 -6.34 -27.34
N ARG A 65 0.00 -5.02 -27.46
CA ARG A 65 -1.10 -4.21 -27.99
C ARG A 65 -1.20 -4.40 -29.51
N ARG A 66 -2.34 -4.87 -29.99
CA ARG A 66 -2.73 -4.93 -31.41
C ARG A 66 -3.92 -4.02 -31.64
N ASP A 67 -3.64 -2.77 -32.00
CA ASP A 67 -4.64 -1.72 -32.08
C ASP A 67 -5.77 -2.06 -33.06
N GLY A 68 -7.02 -1.78 -32.66
CA GLY A 68 -8.21 -2.06 -33.46
C GLY A 68 -8.58 -3.55 -33.60
N ILE A 69 -7.79 -4.47 -33.02
CA ILE A 69 -8.04 -5.91 -33.10
C ILE A 69 -8.51 -6.39 -31.72
N PHE A 70 -9.80 -6.69 -31.58
CA PHE A 70 -10.40 -7.14 -30.32
C PHE A 70 -9.97 -8.55 -29.93
N ASN A 71 -9.34 -8.71 -28.76
CA ASN A 71 -9.11 -10.02 -28.18
C ASN A 71 -10.47 -10.62 -27.73
N PRO A 72 -10.90 -11.80 -28.23
CA PRO A 72 -12.16 -12.42 -27.82
C PRO A 72 -12.25 -12.76 -26.32
N ASP A 73 -11.12 -12.83 -25.63
CA ASP A 73 -11.08 -13.05 -24.18
C ASP A 73 -11.88 -12.02 -23.38
N ILE A 74 -12.08 -10.82 -23.93
CA ILE A 74 -12.90 -9.79 -23.26
C ILE A 74 -14.33 -10.26 -22.98
N TYR A 75 -14.84 -11.25 -23.73
CA TYR A 75 -16.18 -11.81 -23.55
C TYR A 75 -16.26 -12.86 -22.45
N LEU A 76 -15.11 -13.30 -21.90
CA LEU A 76 -15.07 -14.21 -20.76
C LEU A 76 -15.52 -13.53 -19.46
N ILE A 77 -15.48 -12.19 -19.42
CA ILE A 77 -15.98 -11.39 -18.30
C ILE A 77 -17.24 -10.64 -18.72
N GLN A 78 -18.34 -10.83 -17.99
CA GLN A 78 -19.65 -10.31 -18.36
C GLN A 78 -19.88 -8.87 -17.87
N ASN A 79 -19.02 -8.33 -16.99
CA ASN A 79 -19.21 -7.00 -16.41
C ASN A 79 -19.34 -5.86 -17.42
N PRO A 80 -18.52 -5.76 -18.50
CA PRO A 80 -18.70 -4.70 -19.48
C PRO A 80 -20.11 -4.72 -20.08
N GLN A 81 -20.60 -5.91 -20.43
CA GLN A 81 -21.94 -6.07 -20.98
C GLN A 81 -23.03 -5.79 -19.93
N ALA A 82 -22.84 -6.23 -18.68
CA ALA A 82 -23.76 -5.96 -17.58
C ALA A 82 -23.90 -4.45 -17.32
N LEU A 83 -22.78 -3.72 -17.29
CA LEU A 83 -22.75 -2.27 -17.11
C LEU A 83 -23.39 -1.52 -18.28
N ILE A 84 -23.14 -1.97 -19.52
CA ILE A 84 -23.80 -1.45 -20.72
C ILE A 84 -25.32 -1.70 -20.63
N ASN A 85 -25.73 -2.91 -20.26
CA ASN A 85 -27.14 -3.29 -20.20
C ASN A 85 -27.90 -2.49 -19.14
N VAL A 86 -27.38 -2.39 -17.91
CA VAL A 86 -28.06 -1.60 -16.87
C VAL A 86 -28.15 -0.12 -17.28
N SER A 87 -27.08 0.45 -17.85
CA SER A 87 -27.06 1.84 -18.30
C SER A 87 -28.08 2.11 -19.41
N ASN A 88 -28.11 1.24 -20.42
CA ASN A 88 -29.08 1.33 -21.51
C ASN A 88 -30.51 1.10 -21.01
N TYR A 89 -30.71 0.15 -20.09
CA TYR A 89 -32.02 -0.17 -19.55
C TYR A 89 -32.59 0.99 -18.75
N VAL A 90 -31.77 1.65 -17.91
CA VAL A 90 -32.19 2.84 -17.17
C VAL A 90 -32.77 3.90 -18.10
N TYR A 91 -32.05 4.20 -19.18
CA TYR A 91 -32.50 5.16 -20.18
C TYR A 91 -33.79 4.70 -20.89
N LEU A 92 -33.84 3.46 -21.36
CA LEU A 92 -34.98 2.91 -22.11
C LEU A 92 -36.25 2.80 -21.26
N ALA A 93 -36.13 2.30 -20.03
CA ALA A 93 -37.24 2.14 -19.09
C ALA A 93 -37.79 3.50 -18.63
N ALA A 94 -36.93 4.48 -18.36
CA ALA A 94 -37.36 5.83 -18.02
C ALA A 94 -38.18 6.47 -19.15
N LEU A 95 -37.71 6.35 -20.40
CA LEU A 95 -38.46 6.83 -21.57
C LEU A 95 -39.78 6.09 -21.77
N ALA A 96 -39.78 4.76 -21.63
CA ALA A 96 -40.99 3.94 -21.78
C ALA A 96 -42.03 4.26 -20.69
N TYR A 97 -41.59 4.47 -19.45
CA TYR A 97 -42.45 4.96 -18.37
C TYR A 97 -43.02 6.34 -18.69
N ALA A 98 -42.18 7.29 -19.06
CA ALA A 98 -42.60 8.66 -19.36
C ALA A 98 -43.61 8.73 -20.52
N SER A 99 -43.50 7.85 -21.52
CA SER A 99 -44.41 7.85 -22.67
C SER A 99 -45.72 7.10 -22.44
N THR A 100 -45.73 6.09 -21.56
CA THR A 100 -46.89 5.19 -21.39
C THR A 100 -47.61 5.31 -20.06
N GLY A 101 -46.92 5.77 -19.02
CA GLY A 101 -47.38 5.68 -17.64
C GLY A 101 -47.48 4.25 -17.09
N ASN A 102 -47.00 3.23 -17.81
CA ASN A 102 -47.06 1.83 -17.33
C ASN A 102 -46.09 1.63 -16.15
N PRO A 103 -46.59 1.34 -14.93
CA PRO A 103 -45.75 1.21 -13.74
C PRO A 103 -44.74 0.05 -13.77
N GLU A 104 -44.92 -0.92 -14.67
CA GLU A 104 -43.96 -2.02 -14.86
C GLU A 104 -42.55 -1.51 -15.18
N TYR A 105 -42.44 -0.49 -16.03
CA TYR A 105 -41.14 0.09 -16.40
C TYR A 105 -40.45 0.75 -15.19
N SER A 106 -41.19 1.46 -14.35
CA SER A 106 -40.64 2.05 -13.12
C SER A 106 -40.26 0.99 -12.08
N ALA A 107 -41.02 -0.09 -11.96
CA ALA A 107 -40.71 -1.18 -11.03
C ALA A 107 -39.45 -1.96 -11.45
N ASN A 108 -39.33 -2.27 -12.75
CA ASN A 108 -38.14 -2.94 -13.28
C ASN A 108 -36.90 -2.04 -13.22
N LEU A 109 -37.08 -0.73 -13.43
CA LEU A 109 -36.00 0.25 -13.27
C LEU A 109 -35.46 0.26 -11.83
N ASP A 110 -36.35 0.33 -10.84
CA ASP A 110 -35.99 0.26 -9.42
C ASP A 110 -35.24 -1.04 -9.10
N HIS A 111 -35.73 -2.19 -9.58
CA HIS A 111 -35.08 -3.48 -9.39
C HIS A 111 -33.67 -3.54 -10.02
N ALA A 112 -33.49 -2.97 -11.22
CA ALA A 112 -32.19 -2.92 -11.89
C ALA A 112 -31.17 -2.09 -11.10
N LEU A 113 -31.58 -0.89 -10.67
CA LEU A 113 -30.74 0.02 -9.89
C LEU A 113 -30.40 -0.56 -8.52
N HIS A 114 -31.39 -1.15 -7.84
CA HIS A 114 -31.19 -1.76 -6.55
C HIS A 114 -30.20 -2.93 -6.65
N THR A 115 -30.36 -3.81 -7.63
CA THR A 115 -29.45 -4.95 -7.83
C THR A 115 -28.03 -4.50 -8.16
N PHE A 116 -27.85 -3.57 -9.10
CA PHE A 116 -26.51 -3.22 -9.57
C PHE A 116 -25.75 -2.27 -8.63
N PHE A 117 -26.44 -1.42 -7.87
CA PHE A 117 -25.78 -0.32 -7.13
C PHE A 117 -26.06 -0.29 -5.62
N VAL A 118 -27.07 -1.00 -5.11
CA VAL A 118 -27.53 -0.82 -3.71
C VAL A 118 -27.44 -2.10 -2.90
N ASN A 119 -27.89 -3.23 -3.44
CA ASN A 119 -27.96 -4.50 -2.73
C ASN A 119 -26.55 -4.96 -2.32
N GLU A 120 -26.31 -5.15 -1.02
CA GLU A 120 -24.97 -5.45 -0.47
C GLU A 120 -24.29 -6.70 -1.06
N GLU A 121 -25.08 -7.67 -1.52
CA GLU A 121 -24.60 -8.93 -2.09
C GLU A 121 -24.26 -8.82 -3.59
N THR A 122 -24.86 -7.86 -4.30
CA THR A 122 -24.78 -7.76 -5.78
C THR A 122 -24.25 -6.42 -6.29
N LYS A 123 -24.15 -5.40 -5.43
CA LYS A 123 -23.71 -4.07 -5.81
C LYS A 123 -22.31 -4.10 -6.43
N MET A 124 -22.10 -3.22 -7.41
CA MET A 124 -20.77 -2.83 -7.83
C MET A 124 -20.15 -1.90 -6.78
N ASN A 125 -18.98 -2.26 -6.26
CA ASN A 125 -18.19 -1.35 -5.43
C ASN A 125 -17.85 -0.09 -6.27
N PRO A 126 -17.85 1.13 -5.67
CA PRO A 126 -17.70 2.38 -6.41
C PRO A 126 -16.25 2.66 -6.81
N ASN A 127 -15.62 1.73 -7.51
CA ASN A 127 -14.25 1.82 -8.05
C ASN A 127 -14.12 1.08 -9.39
N LEU A 128 -13.05 1.37 -10.13
CA LEU A 128 -12.70 0.71 -11.40
C LEU A 128 -11.26 0.19 -11.38
N ASN A 129 -10.77 -0.22 -10.20
CA ASN A 129 -9.38 -0.62 -10.00
C ASN A 129 -8.94 -1.79 -10.89
N TYR A 130 -9.90 -2.61 -11.34
CA TYR A 130 -9.66 -3.79 -12.18
C TYR A 130 -10.34 -3.68 -13.56
N ALA A 131 -10.59 -2.45 -14.04
CA ALA A 131 -11.01 -2.23 -15.41
C ALA A 131 -9.83 -2.34 -16.39
N GLN A 132 -10.08 -2.98 -17.54
CA GLN A 132 -9.13 -3.13 -18.65
C GLN A 132 -7.77 -3.69 -18.23
N ILE A 133 -7.77 -4.71 -17.37
CA ILE A 133 -6.53 -5.39 -17.00
C ILE A 133 -6.02 -6.21 -18.19
N VAL A 134 -4.70 -6.30 -18.34
CA VAL A 134 -4.09 -7.22 -19.30
C VAL A 134 -4.07 -8.61 -18.67
N ARG A 135 -4.42 -9.63 -19.45
CA ARG A 135 -4.58 -11.01 -18.96
C ARG A 135 -3.25 -11.67 -18.56
N ALA A 136 -2.11 -11.13 -19.01
CA ALA A 136 -0.78 -11.51 -18.53
C ALA A 136 -0.25 -10.60 -17.43
N LEU A 137 0.35 -11.28 -16.46
CA LEU A 137 1.01 -10.79 -15.26
C LEU A 137 2.18 -9.84 -15.55
N LYS A 138 2.17 -8.74 -14.80
CA LYS A 138 3.36 -7.96 -14.39
C LYS A 138 4.20 -7.39 -15.56
N PRO A 139 5.04 -6.36 -15.32
CA PRO A 139 5.88 -5.79 -16.37
C PRO A 139 6.72 -6.89 -17.04
N ALA A 140 7.07 -6.75 -18.33
CA ALA A 140 7.79 -7.80 -19.08
C ALA A 140 9.15 -8.19 -18.43
N GLU A 141 9.67 -7.33 -17.56
CA GLU A 141 10.88 -7.53 -16.76
C GLU A 141 10.65 -8.48 -15.56
N TRP A 142 9.42 -8.62 -15.08
CA TRP A 142 9.06 -9.46 -13.94
C TRP A 142 8.62 -10.86 -14.40
N ARG A 143 9.56 -11.80 -14.37
CA ARG A 143 9.34 -13.17 -14.86
C ARG A 143 8.67 -14.05 -13.81
N GLN A 144 7.89 -15.04 -14.24
CA GLN A 144 7.26 -16.02 -13.35
C GLN A 144 8.29 -16.72 -12.43
N VAL A 145 9.47 -17.08 -12.95
CA VAL A 145 10.56 -17.65 -12.13
C VAL A 145 11.01 -16.74 -10.99
N THR A 146 10.92 -15.41 -11.16
CA THR A 146 11.22 -14.44 -10.11
C THR A 146 10.10 -14.40 -9.08
N GLU A 147 8.84 -14.47 -9.50
CA GLU A 147 7.69 -14.58 -8.60
C GLU A 147 7.78 -15.84 -7.74
N ASP A 148 7.91 -17.01 -8.37
CA ASP A 148 7.92 -18.30 -7.68
C ASP A 148 9.12 -18.40 -6.73
N GLY A 149 10.29 -17.92 -7.18
CA GLY A 149 11.49 -17.87 -6.36
C GLY A 149 11.33 -16.95 -5.15
N PHE A 150 10.70 -15.78 -5.33
CA PHE A 150 10.46 -14.85 -4.23
C PHE A 150 9.41 -15.39 -3.26
N LEU A 151 8.30 -15.97 -3.73
CA LEU A 151 7.29 -16.63 -2.89
C LEU A 151 7.88 -17.79 -2.08
N THR A 152 8.75 -18.59 -2.71
CA THR A 152 9.49 -19.68 -2.04
C THR A 152 10.38 -19.11 -0.94
N TRP A 153 11.17 -18.08 -1.25
CA TRP A 153 12.05 -17.44 -0.28
C TRP A 153 11.27 -16.80 0.88
N VAL A 154 10.16 -16.10 0.61
CA VAL A 154 9.30 -15.51 1.65
C VAL A 154 8.74 -16.60 2.57
N THR A 155 8.26 -17.71 2.01
CA THR A 155 7.73 -18.84 2.80
C THR A 155 8.81 -19.46 3.71
N GLN A 156 10.02 -19.60 3.19
CA GLN A 156 11.17 -20.08 3.98
C GLN A 156 11.56 -19.07 5.07
N GLN A 157 11.55 -17.77 4.76
CA GLN A 157 11.88 -16.71 5.71
C GLN A 157 10.86 -16.65 6.86
N ILE A 158 9.56 -16.75 6.56
CA ILE A 158 8.51 -16.88 7.58
C ILE A 158 8.79 -18.07 8.49
N THR A 159 9.04 -19.25 7.90
CA THR A 159 9.33 -20.47 8.67
C THR A 159 10.55 -20.28 9.58
N TRP A 160 11.62 -19.65 9.07
CA TRP A 160 12.80 -19.34 9.87
C TRP A 160 12.48 -18.38 11.01
N MET A 161 11.69 -17.32 10.76
CA MET A 161 11.29 -16.35 11.78
C MET A 161 10.45 -16.98 12.90
N GLU A 162 9.65 -18.00 12.60
CA GLU A 162 8.81 -18.68 13.58
C GLU A 162 9.53 -19.77 14.39
N THR A 163 10.64 -20.30 13.89
CA THR A 163 11.26 -21.52 14.45
C THR A 163 12.72 -21.36 14.85
N SER A 164 13.45 -20.40 14.29
CA SER A 164 14.84 -20.15 14.66
C SER A 164 14.91 -19.51 16.04
N GLU A 165 15.77 -20.05 16.90
CA GLU A 165 16.07 -19.47 18.22
C GLU A 165 16.46 -17.98 18.12
N LEU A 166 17.33 -17.62 17.17
CA LEU A 166 17.75 -16.23 16.95
C LEU A 166 16.58 -15.31 16.59
N ALA A 167 15.65 -15.79 15.75
CA ALA A 167 14.48 -14.99 15.38
C ALA A 167 13.49 -14.85 16.54
N LEU A 168 13.32 -15.92 17.32
CA LEU A 168 12.46 -15.93 18.49
C LEU A 168 13.01 -15.00 19.59
N GLU A 169 14.33 -14.92 19.76
CA GLU A 169 14.98 -13.94 20.64
C GLU A 169 14.74 -12.50 20.17
N GLU A 170 14.85 -12.24 18.87
CA GLU A 170 14.56 -10.91 18.30
C GLU A 170 13.09 -10.51 18.53
N LEU A 171 12.14 -11.43 18.28
CA LEU A 171 10.72 -11.23 18.54
C LEU A 171 10.39 -11.05 20.04
N ALA A 172 11.27 -11.50 20.94
CA ALA A 172 11.14 -11.33 22.38
C ALA A 172 11.85 -10.09 22.92
N SER A 173 12.55 -9.32 22.08
CA SER A 173 13.28 -8.13 22.51
C SER A 173 12.35 -7.04 23.07
N PRO A 174 12.73 -6.32 24.13
CA PRO A 174 11.84 -5.36 24.80
C PRO A 174 11.76 -4.00 24.10
N ASN A 175 12.45 -3.82 22.98
CA ASN A 175 12.70 -2.53 22.34
C ASN A 175 12.37 -2.59 20.83
N ASN A 176 12.85 -1.60 20.07
CA ASN A 176 12.65 -1.48 18.63
C ASN A 176 12.95 -2.75 17.81
N HIS A 177 13.83 -3.63 18.28
CA HIS A 177 14.14 -4.89 17.60
C HIS A 177 12.90 -5.75 17.41
N ALA A 178 12.11 -5.99 18.47
CA ALA A 178 10.88 -6.77 18.33
C ALA A 178 9.83 -6.03 17.50
N THR A 179 9.73 -4.70 17.64
CA THR A 179 8.79 -3.91 16.84
C THR A 179 9.03 -4.09 15.34
N PHE A 180 10.29 -4.06 14.90
CA PHE A 180 10.69 -4.33 13.51
C PHE A 180 10.59 -5.81 13.14
N ALA A 181 10.88 -6.74 14.05
CA ALA A 181 10.73 -8.17 13.78
C ALA A 181 9.26 -8.54 13.49
N TYR A 182 8.32 -8.01 14.28
CA TYR A 182 6.89 -8.18 14.00
C TYR A 182 6.42 -7.42 12.77
N ASN A 183 7.04 -6.27 12.46
CA ASN A 183 6.81 -5.57 11.19
C ASN A 183 7.11 -6.47 9.99
N GLN A 184 8.30 -7.05 9.98
CA GLN A 184 8.75 -7.93 8.92
C GLN A 184 7.87 -9.18 8.85
N LEU A 185 7.61 -9.85 9.97
CA LEU A 185 6.83 -11.08 10.00
C LEU A 185 5.39 -10.85 9.49
N SER A 186 4.72 -9.81 9.98
CA SER A 186 3.35 -9.49 9.57
C SER A 186 3.28 -9.04 8.10
N ALA A 187 4.25 -8.27 7.62
CA ALA A 187 4.34 -7.88 6.21
C ALA A 187 4.56 -9.10 5.30
N LEU A 188 5.41 -10.06 5.70
CA LEU A 188 5.65 -11.28 4.93
C LEU A 188 4.39 -12.16 4.85
N TYR A 189 3.63 -12.29 5.94
CA TYR A 189 2.33 -12.98 5.92
C TYR A 189 1.32 -12.29 5.01
N ALA A 190 1.19 -10.97 5.12
CA ALA A 190 0.31 -10.19 4.26
C ALA A 190 0.72 -10.32 2.78
N PHE A 191 2.03 -10.36 2.50
CA PHE A 191 2.55 -10.54 1.14
C PHE A 191 2.13 -11.86 0.50
N VAL A 192 2.12 -12.96 1.26
CA VAL A 192 1.65 -14.27 0.77
C VAL A 192 0.12 -14.45 0.89
N GLY A 193 -0.62 -13.38 1.17
CA GLY A 193 -2.07 -13.38 1.28
C GLY A 193 -2.61 -14.04 2.56
N ASN A 194 -1.75 -14.34 3.54
CA ASN A 194 -2.16 -14.96 4.80
C ASN A 194 -2.45 -13.90 5.88
N ASN A 195 -3.52 -13.12 5.65
CA ASN A 195 -3.90 -12.01 6.52
C ASN A 195 -4.25 -12.45 7.95
N ASP A 196 -4.75 -13.67 8.14
CA ASP A 196 -5.05 -14.20 9.48
C ASP A 196 -3.79 -14.42 10.30
N MET A 197 -2.72 -14.95 9.70
CA MET A 197 -1.43 -15.08 10.38
C MET A 197 -0.74 -13.72 10.60
N ALA A 198 -0.90 -12.78 9.67
CA ALA A 198 -0.43 -11.40 9.87
C ALA A 198 -1.08 -10.76 11.11
N LYS A 199 -2.42 -10.92 11.26
CA LYS A 199 -3.16 -10.48 12.45
C LYS A 199 -2.65 -11.18 13.72
N GLN A 200 -2.47 -12.49 13.69
CA GLN A 200 -1.97 -13.24 14.85
C GLN A 200 -0.57 -12.80 15.29
N ALA A 201 0.33 -12.53 14.35
CA ALA A 201 1.65 -11.99 14.65
C ALA A 201 1.55 -10.61 15.34
N LEU A 202 0.71 -9.71 14.82
CA LEU A 202 0.48 -8.40 15.43
C LEU A 202 -0.20 -8.49 16.80
N GLU A 203 -1.16 -9.40 16.99
CA GLU A 203 -1.77 -9.66 18.30
C GLU A 203 -0.72 -10.14 19.31
N LYS A 204 0.21 -11.01 18.90
CA LYS A 204 1.31 -11.47 19.76
C LYS A 204 2.23 -10.31 20.15
N PHE A 205 2.49 -9.36 19.23
CA PHE A 205 3.22 -8.14 19.54
C PHE A 205 2.48 -7.26 20.56
N TYR A 206 1.23 -6.89 20.25
CA TYR A 206 0.45 -5.95 21.05
C TYR A 206 0.05 -6.48 22.43
N ASN A 207 -0.11 -7.80 22.58
CA ASN A 207 -0.40 -8.45 23.86
C ASN A 207 0.86 -8.97 24.57
N GLY A 208 2.04 -8.74 24.00
CA GLY A 208 3.32 -9.20 24.52
C GLY A 208 4.26 -8.02 24.77
N VAL A 209 5.37 -7.98 24.04
CA VAL A 209 6.46 -7.00 24.25
C VAL A 209 6.01 -5.54 24.14
N TYR A 210 4.98 -5.22 23.35
CA TYR A 210 4.45 -3.85 23.24
C TYR A 210 3.97 -3.29 24.59
N LEU A 211 3.47 -4.15 25.47
CA LEU A 211 2.83 -3.76 26.73
C LEU A 211 3.75 -2.95 27.67
N ASP A 212 5.07 -3.01 27.48
CA ASP A 212 6.06 -2.29 28.28
C ASP A 212 6.94 -1.31 27.47
N GLN A 213 6.64 -1.11 26.17
CA GLN A 213 7.45 -0.24 25.30
C GLN A 213 7.19 1.25 25.49
N ILE A 214 6.00 1.64 25.95
CA ILE A 214 5.59 3.05 26.12
C ILE A 214 5.22 3.28 27.58
N TRP A 215 5.97 4.17 28.22
CA TRP A 215 5.87 4.52 29.63
C TRP A 215 4.76 5.55 29.90
N PRO A 216 4.39 5.77 31.18
CA PRO A 216 3.22 6.60 31.52
C PRO A 216 3.23 8.03 30.97
N ASN A 217 4.42 8.60 30.73
CA ASN A 217 4.58 9.94 30.15
C ASN A 217 4.63 9.94 28.60
N GLY A 218 4.53 8.78 27.95
CA GLY A 218 4.74 8.59 26.53
C GLY A 218 6.20 8.28 26.15
N ASP A 219 7.14 8.25 27.09
CA ASP A 219 8.52 7.94 26.72
C ASP A 219 8.67 6.48 26.29
N GLN A 220 9.59 6.25 25.35
CA GLN A 220 10.00 4.91 24.93
C GLN A 220 11.29 4.57 25.66
N TYR A 221 11.18 4.15 26.92
CA TYR A 221 12.31 4.06 27.85
C TYR A 221 13.53 3.31 27.30
N TYR A 222 13.32 2.14 26.67
CA TYR A 222 14.42 1.36 26.11
C TYR A 222 15.16 2.06 24.97
N GLU A 223 14.50 3.00 24.29
CA GLU A 223 15.09 3.85 23.26
C GLU A 223 15.81 5.06 23.85
N SER A 224 15.27 5.61 24.94
CA SER A 224 15.85 6.72 25.68
C SER A 224 17.17 6.37 26.37
N MET A 225 17.36 5.11 26.74
CA MET A 225 18.62 4.62 27.32
C MET A 225 19.77 4.50 26.32
N ARG A 226 19.50 4.66 25.01
CA ARG A 226 20.51 4.50 23.96
C ARG A 226 21.38 5.74 23.87
N THR A 227 22.55 5.60 23.24
CA THR A 227 23.49 6.70 22.99
C THR A 227 22.96 7.75 22.00
N ARG A 228 21.88 7.45 21.29
CA ARG A 228 21.22 8.32 20.31
C ARG A 228 19.70 8.30 20.50
N PRO A 229 19.21 8.78 21.64
CA PRO A 229 17.84 8.54 22.07
C PRO A 229 16.81 9.28 21.20
N TYR A 230 17.16 10.41 20.57
CA TYR A 230 16.26 11.06 19.61
C TYR A 230 16.02 10.16 18.40
N HIS A 231 17.11 9.65 17.80
CA HIS A 231 17.05 8.72 16.70
C HIS A 231 16.26 7.45 17.05
N TYR A 232 16.55 6.79 18.17
CA TYR A 232 15.89 5.52 18.50
C TYR A 232 14.40 5.68 18.81
N ARG A 233 13.96 6.80 19.42
CA ARG A 233 12.53 7.11 19.57
C ARG A 233 11.84 7.27 18.22
N ALA A 234 12.46 8.01 17.29
CA ALA A 234 11.92 8.18 15.94
C ALA A 234 11.92 6.87 15.14
N TYR A 235 12.97 6.06 15.31
CA TYR A 235 13.15 4.79 14.63
C TYR A 235 12.11 3.75 15.07
N ASN A 236 11.85 3.63 16.36
CA ASN A 236 10.81 2.74 16.87
C ASN A 236 9.39 3.25 16.52
N LEU A 237 9.15 4.57 16.55
CA LEU A 237 7.87 5.15 16.10
C LEU A 237 7.56 4.81 14.64
N LEU A 238 8.56 4.79 13.76
CA LEU A 238 8.38 4.36 12.37
C LEU A 238 7.89 2.90 12.30
N ALA A 239 8.47 2.01 13.10
CA ALA A 239 8.06 0.60 13.17
C ALA A 239 6.66 0.44 13.77
N LEU A 240 6.34 1.16 14.86
CA LEU A 240 5.03 1.13 15.49
C LEU A 240 3.92 1.61 14.54
N VAL A 241 4.14 2.73 13.86
CA VAL A 241 3.23 3.23 12.81
C VAL A 241 3.05 2.17 11.74
N THR A 242 4.14 1.60 11.23
CA THR A 242 4.06 0.59 10.17
C THR A 242 3.30 -0.66 10.61
N ASN A 243 3.46 -1.12 11.86
CA ASN A 243 2.67 -2.23 12.41
C ASN A 243 1.18 -1.88 12.50
N ALA A 244 0.84 -0.64 12.83
CA ALA A 244 -0.54 -0.18 12.87
C ALA A 244 -1.15 -0.07 11.45
N GLU A 245 -0.39 0.39 10.46
CA GLU A 245 -0.79 0.40 9.04
C GLU A 245 -1.00 -1.02 8.49
N ILE A 246 -0.08 -1.95 8.76
CA ILE A 246 -0.25 -3.35 8.37
C ILE A 246 -1.50 -3.91 9.02
N GLY A 247 -1.72 -3.62 10.31
CA GLY A 247 -2.94 -3.99 11.04
C GLY A 247 -4.21 -3.50 10.35
N ASP A 248 -4.30 -2.22 10.00
CA ASP A 248 -5.44 -1.66 9.26
C ASP A 248 -5.61 -2.35 7.88
N PHE A 249 -4.50 -2.61 7.16
CA PHE A 249 -4.53 -3.30 5.86
C PHE A 249 -5.09 -4.73 5.95
N VAL A 250 -4.72 -5.49 6.99
CA VAL A 250 -5.17 -6.88 7.17
C VAL A 250 -6.48 -7.00 7.96
N GLY A 251 -7.09 -5.89 8.38
CA GLY A 251 -8.32 -5.86 9.16
C GLY A 251 -8.16 -6.33 10.61
N LEU A 252 -7.07 -5.93 11.28
CA LEU A 252 -6.84 -6.17 12.70
C LEU A 252 -7.77 -5.31 13.56
N GLU A 253 -8.47 -5.93 14.51
CA GLU A 253 -9.40 -5.25 15.43
C GLU A 253 -9.13 -5.63 16.90
N PRO A 254 -9.00 -4.66 17.83
CA PRO A 254 -8.94 -3.23 17.57
C PRO A 254 -7.68 -2.83 16.80
N SER A 255 -7.79 -1.72 16.05
CA SER A 255 -6.69 -1.17 15.25
C SER A 255 -5.41 -1.00 16.06
N GLY A 256 -4.24 -1.20 15.43
CA GLY A 256 -2.94 -1.00 16.07
C GLY A 256 -2.75 0.41 16.66
N TRP A 257 -3.41 1.40 16.07
CA TRP A 257 -3.43 2.79 16.52
C TRP A 257 -4.15 3.01 17.86
N GLU A 258 -4.98 2.04 18.28
CA GLU A 258 -5.81 2.09 19.49
C GLU A 258 -5.24 1.21 20.62
N ARG A 259 -4.20 0.43 20.34
CA ARG A 259 -3.57 -0.49 21.30
C ARG A 259 -2.91 0.29 22.44
N LYS A 260 -3.14 -0.18 23.67
CA LYS A 260 -2.60 0.43 24.89
C LYS A 260 -1.61 -0.49 25.59
N THR A 261 -0.61 0.11 26.21
CA THR A 261 0.36 -0.56 27.08
C THR A 261 -0.23 -0.87 28.45
N ASN A 262 0.50 -1.57 29.31
CA ASN A 262 0.08 -1.89 30.69
C ASN A 262 -0.31 -0.65 31.51
N VAL A 263 0.23 0.52 31.14
CA VAL A 263 -0.01 1.80 31.83
C VAL A 263 -1.00 2.72 31.09
N GLY A 264 -1.68 2.23 30.06
CA GLY A 264 -2.74 2.94 29.36
C GLY A 264 -2.29 3.95 28.30
N THR A 265 -0.98 4.08 28.07
CA THR A 265 -0.40 4.88 26.97
C THR A 265 -0.35 4.08 25.68
N GLY A 266 -0.27 4.74 24.54
CA GLY A 266 -0.12 4.10 23.23
C GLY A 266 0.62 4.97 22.24
N LEU A 267 0.48 4.63 20.95
CA LEU A 267 1.22 5.26 19.86
C LEU A 267 1.08 6.79 19.82
N ARG A 268 -0.10 7.33 20.11
CA ARG A 268 -0.33 8.79 20.15
C ARG A 268 0.53 9.45 21.22
N GLU A 269 0.49 8.94 22.45
CA GLU A 269 1.26 9.48 23.57
C GLU A 269 2.77 9.37 23.31
N ALA A 270 3.23 8.29 22.69
CA ALA A 270 4.64 8.13 22.32
C ALA A 270 5.13 9.15 21.28
N LEU A 271 4.29 9.42 20.29
CA LEU A 271 4.58 10.37 19.23
C LEU A 271 4.61 11.81 19.76
N GLU A 272 3.63 12.18 20.59
CA GLU A 272 3.56 13.51 21.22
C GLU A 272 4.72 13.73 22.20
N TYR A 273 5.14 12.72 22.95
CA TYR A 273 6.33 12.80 23.79
C TYR A 273 7.59 13.03 22.95
N ALA A 274 7.76 12.30 21.83
CA ALA A 274 8.92 12.44 20.95
C ALA A 274 9.01 13.84 20.30
N MET A 275 7.88 14.46 19.97
CA MET A 275 7.84 15.84 19.44
C MET A 275 8.38 16.89 20.42
N GLN A 276 8.27 16.64 21.72
CA GLN A 276 8.72 17.55 22.78
C GLN A 276 10.22 17.44 23.05
N GLN A 277 10.89 16.41 22.53
CA GLN A 277 12.31 16.20 22.78
C GLN A 277 13.15 17.15 21.92
N ASP A 278 14.16 17.73 22.54
CA ASP A 278 15.12 18.59 21.85
C ASP A 278 16.33 17.76 21.37
N PRO A 279 16.51 17.55 20.05
CA PRO A 279 17.64 16.81 19.51
C PRO A 279 18.99 17.47 19.81
N GLU A 280 19.05 18.77 20.15
CA GLU A 280 20.30 19.44 20.50
C GLU A 280 20.87 18.93 21.82
N THR A 281 20.01 18.55 22.77
CA THR A 281 20.41 18.02 24.08
C THR A 281 21.20 16.70 23.99
N THR A 282 21.13 16.02 22.84
CA THR A 282 21.79 14.73 22.59
C THR A 282 22.75 14.78 21.38
N GLU A 283 23.10 15.98 20.90
CA GLU A 283 23.98 16.20 19.73
C GLU A 283 23.41 15.63 18.40
N GLU A 284 22.08 15.52 18.30
CA GLU A 284 21.35 14.91 17.17
C GLU A 284 20.65 15.94 16.26
N TYR A 285 21.22 17.15 16.13
CA TYR A 285 20.63 18.31 15.44
C TYR A 285 19.97 18.02 14.06
N ASN A 286 20.54 17.14 13.24
CA ASN A 286 20.00 16.79 11.92
C ASN A 286 18.89 15.72 11.95
N GLN A 287 18.57 15.17 13.12
CA GLN A 287 17.66 14.03 13.25
C GLN A 287 16.20 14.41 13.47
N ARG A 288 15.90 15.69 13.72
CA ARG A 288 14.53 16.15 13.93
C ARG A 288 13.57 15.75 12.80
N LYS A 289 14.09 15.69 11.57
CA LYS A 289 13.35 15.28 10.37
C LYS A 289 12.91 13.82 10.38
N GLN A 290 13.52 12.96 11.20
CA GLN A 290 13.17 11.54 11.25
C GLN A 290 11.76 11.28 11.78
N LEU A 291 11.20 12.17 12.59
CA LEU A 291 9.83 12.03 13.07
C LEU A 291 8.79 12.32 11.99
N ALA A 292 9.15 13.05 10.93
CA ALA A 292 8.18 13.63 10.00
C ALA A 292 7.22 12.61 9.36
N PRO A 293 7.66 11.41 8.90
CA PRO A 293 6.74 10.41 8.37
C PRO A 293 5.71 9.92 9.40
N SER A 294 6.12 9.65 10.63
CA SER A 294 5.22 9.21 11.70
C SER A 294 4.23 10.30 12.10
N ILE A 295 4.66 11.57 12.14
CA ILE A 295 3.75 12.71 12.38
C ILE A 295 2.72 12.84 11.26
N ALA A 296 3.13 12.70 10.00
CA ALA A 296 2.20 12.74 8.87
C ALA A 296 1.15 11.62 8.96
N ALA A 297 1.57 10.40 9.31
CA ALA A 297 0.65 9.28 9.53
C ALA A 297 -0.33 9.56 10.68
N ALA A 298 0.15 10.20 11.76
CA ALA A 298 -0.69 10.61 12.88
C ALA A 298 -1.74 11.67 12.49
N ILE A 299 -1.41 12.64 11.62
CA ILE A 299 -2.40 13.60 11.09
C ILE A 299 -3.53 12.85 10.39
N ARG A 300 -3.21 11.89 9.52
CA ARG A 300 -4.23 11.10 8.82
C ARG A 300 -5.09 10.29 9.79
N LYS A 301 -4.49 9.65 10.79
CA LYS A 301 -5.22 8.76 11.69
C LYS A 301 -6.01 9.50 12.77
N PHE A 302 -5.42 10.52 13.37
CA PHE A 302 -5.95 11.20 14.56
C PHE A 302 -6.55 12.57 14.27
N GLY A 303 -6.33 13.11 13.08
CA GLY A 303 -6.62 14.51 12.76
C GLY A 303 -5.60 15.47 13.41
N ASP A 304 -5.77 16.76 13.10
CA ASP A 304 -4.92 17.83 13.63
C ASP A 304 -5.75 19.12 13.87
N PRO A 305 -6.77 19.07 14.76
CA PRO A 305 -7.74 20.16 14.89
C PRO A 305 -7.15 21.45 15.47
N ASP A 306 -6.06 21.35 16.24
CA ASP A 306 -5.33 22.45 16.85
C ASP A 306 -4.05 22.83 16.08
N GLY A 307 -3.77 22.14 14.97
CA GLY A 307 -2.60 22.39 14.12
C GLY A 307 -1.27 21.94 14.70
N LYS A 308 -1.24 21.23 15.84
CA LYS A 308 -0.01 20.88 16.56
C LYS A 308 0.97 20.06 15.72
N TYR A 309 0.46 19.13 14.92
CA TYR A 309 1.29 18.25 14.10
C TYR A 309 1.79 19.00 12.86
N ALA A 310 0.93 19.78 12.21
CA ALA A 310 1.28 20.65 11.09
C ALA A 310 2.35 21.69 11.50
N ASP A 311 2.19 22.33 12.65
CA ASP A 311 3.16 23.27 13.20
C ASP A 311 4.52 22.62 13.39
N PHE A 312 4.54 21.41 13.98
CA PHE A 312 5.78 20.65 14.15
C PHE A 312 6.44 20.32 12.81
N LEU A 313 5.68 19.84 11.83
CA LEU A 313 6.20 19.55 10.48
C LEU A 313 6.74 20.82 9.80
N TYR A 314 6.07 21.96 9.95
CA TYR A 314 6.53 23.25 9.42
C TYR A 314 7.88 23.66 10.01
N THR A 315 8.09 23.41 11.31
CA THR A 315 9.40 23.67 11.94
C THR A 315 10.53 22.74 11.47
N ILE A 316 10.20 21.59 10.87
CA ILE A 316 11.16 20.64 10.29
C ILE A 316 11.50 21.02 8.84
N ASP A 317 10.45 21.30 8.06
CA ASP A 317 10.52 21.67 6.66
C ASP A 317 9.29 22.52 6.32
N PRO A 318 9.43 23.82 6.02
CA PRO A 318 8.30 24.68 5.67
C PRO A 318 7.62 24.25 4.35
N TYR A 319 8.20 23.31 3.61
CA TYR A 319 7.63 22.72 2.40
C TYR A 319 7.21 21.27 2.58
N TYR A 320 7.00 20.81 3.82
CA TYR A 320 6.67 19.43 4.15
C TYR A 320 5.50 18.88 3.31
N ILE A 321 4.55 19.73 2.95
CA ILE A 321 3.37 19.34 2.15
C ILE A 321 3.71 18.84 0.74
N ASN A 322 4.87 19.28 0.21
CA ASN A 322 5.38 18.86 -1.09
C ASN A 322 6.29 17.62 -0.99
N GLN A 323 6.53 17.12 0.22
CA GLN A 323 7.38 15.98 0.40
C GLN A 323 6.64 14.68 0.09
N PRO A 324 7.26 13.72 -0.63
CA PRO A 324 6.62 12.46 -0.97
C PRO A 324 6.08 11.70 0.24
N TRP A 325 6.81 11.73 1.36
CA TRP A 325 6.38 11.07 2.59
C TRP A 325 5.13 11.71 3.20
N TYR A 326 4.85 12.99 2.96
CA TYR A 326 3.63 13.63 3.45
C TYR A 326 2.43 13.25 2.59
N ALA A 327 2.59 13.36 1.26
CA ALA A 327 1.55 13.02 0.29
C ALA A 327 1.06 11.57 0.41
N LEU A 328 1.99 10.63 0.67
CA LEU A 328 1.68 9.22 0.86
C LEU A 328 0.97 8.92 2.19
N ASN A 329 1.14 9.77 3.20
CA ASN A 329 0.59 9.53 4.54
C ASN A 329 -0.72 10.27 4.80
N VAL A 330 -0.96 11.45 4.24
CA VAL A 330 -2.23 12.22 4.46
C VAL A 330 -3.16 12.13 3.26
N GLY A 331 -2.70 11.52 2.16
CA GLY A 331 -3.43 11.44 0.91
C GLY A 331 -3.54 12.79 0.19
N ILE A 332 -3.61 12.77 -1.13
CA ILE A 332 -3.85 13.98 -1.93
C ILE A 332 -5.31 14.48 -1.76
N ASN A 333 -6.21 13.57 -1.36
CA ASN A 333 -7.66 13.80 -1.42
C ASN A 333 -8.25 14.18 -0.04
N ASP A 334 -7.69 13.68 1.07
CA ASP A 334 -8.17 13.93 2.45
C ASP A 334 -7.47 15.11 3.15
N SER A 335 -6.39 15.64 2.56
CA SER A 335 -5.59 16.70 3.16
C SER A 335 -6.24 18.10 3.10
N GLY A 336 -7.43 18.24 2.48
CA GLY A 336 -8.16 19.51 2.43
C GLY A 336 -7.37 20.67 1.80
N ILE A 337 -6.35 20.38 0.99
CA ILE A 337 -5.36 21.37 0.54
C ILE A 337 -6.01 22.34 -0.46
N LYS A 338 -6.46 23.48 0.07
CA LYS A 338 -6.58 24.72 -0.69
C LYS A 338 -5.25 25.44 -0.54
N TRP A 339 -4.47 25.51 -1.62
CA TRP A 339 -3.16 26.19 -1.70
C TRP A 339 -3.11 27.59 -1.06
N GLY A 340 -4.25 28.27 -0.89
CA GLY A 340 -4.35 29.58 -0.23
C GLY A 340 -4.43 29.61 1.30
N ILE A 341 -4.53 28.49 2.02
CA ILE A 341 -4.66 28.52 3.50
C ILE A 341 -3.29 28.61 4.20
N LEU A 342 -2.24 27.98 3.65
CA LEU A 342 -0.90 28.01 4.27
C LEU A 342 -0.30 29.43 4.33
N GLU A 343 -0.49 30.24 3.28
CA GLU A 343 -0.05 31.64 3.27
C GLU A 343 -0.75 32.47 4.36
N THR A 344 -2.01 32.15 4.68
CA THR A 344 -2.78 32.86 5.70
C THR A 344 -2.46 32.40 7.13
N THR A 345 -2.05 31.15 7.32
CA THR A 345 -1.77 30.58 8.66
C THR A 345 -0.32 30.77 9.08
N TYR A 346 0.64 30.57 8.17
CA TYR A 346 2.08 30.58 8.48
C TYR A 346 2.84 31.78 7.91
N GLY A 347 2.13 32.70 7.25
CA GLY A 347 2.73 33.80 6.51
C GLY A 347 3.32 33.36 5.16
N ALA A 348 4.04 34.26 4.51
CA ALA A 348 4.64 33.97 3.21
C ALA A 348 5.67 32.83 3.32
N ILE A 349 5.40 31.72 2.62
CA ILE A 349 6.36 30.63 2.48
C ILE A 349 7.55 31.17 1.64
N PRO A 350 8.80 31.05 2.12
CA PRO A 350 9.96 31.43 1.32
C PRO A 350 9.99 30.67 -0.02
N ALA A 351 10.73 31.17 -1.01
CA ALA A 351 10.94 30.39 -2.24
C ALA A 351 11.77 29.14 -1.93
N GLN A 352 11.35 27.96 -2.40
CA GLN A 352 12.16 26.74 -2.26
C GLN A 352 13.56 27.00 -2.85
N PRO A 353 14.64 26.69 -2.10
CA PRO A 353 15.97 26.76 -2.66
C PRO A 353 16.04 25.81 -3.85
N THR A 354 16.15 26.38 -5.06
CA THR A 354 16.39 25.55 -6.24
C THR A 354 17.75 24.90 -6.08
N ARG A 355 17.82 23.56 -6.11
CA ARG A 355 19.10 22.87 -6.27
C ARG A 355 19.82 23.52 -7.46
N PRO A 356 21.09 23.96 -7.31
CA PRO A 356 21.82 24.50 -8.44
C PRO A 356 21.79 23.44 -9.55
N VAL A 357 21.30 23.85 -10.72
CA VAL A 357 21.35 23.03 -11.91
C VAL A 357 22.83 22.74 -12.14
N LEU A 358 23.24 21.49 -11.92
CA LEU A 358 24.58 21.06 -12.29
C LEU A 358 24.72 21.38 -13.78
N SER A 359 25.63 22.30 -14.12
CA SER A 359 25.95 22.60 -15.50
C SER A 359 26.26 21.29 -16.25
N LYS A 360 25.86 21.18 -17.52
CA LYS A 360 26.11 19.99 -18.36
C LYS A 360 27.57 19.52 -18.30
N THR A 361 28.52 20.43 -18.10
CA THR A 361 29.94 20.13 -17.94
C THR A 361 30.29 19.41 -16.63
N ALA A 362 29.54 19.63 -15.54
CA ALA A 362 29.69 18.86 -14.30
C ALA A 362 29.05 17.46 -14.38
N SER A 363 28.03 17.30 -15.22
CA SER A 363 27.40 16.00 -15.53
C SER A 363 28.34 15.08 -16.33
N GLU A 364 29.16 15.63 -17.22
CA GLU A 364 30.13 14.86 -18.01
C GLU A 364 31.33 14.41 -17.16
N ALA A 365 31.74 15.20 -16.17
CA ALA A 365 32.71 14.76 -15.16
C ALA A 365 32.16 13.66 -14.23
N ALA A 366 30.85 13.60 -14.02
CA ALA A 366 30.17 12.54 -13.25
C ALA A 366 29.84 11.29 -14.08
N GLY A 367 29.96 11.37 -15.42
CA GLY A 367 29.70 10.29 -16.38
C GLY A 367 30.89 9.36 -16.63
N ALA A 368 32.06 9.62 -16.03
CA ALA A 368 33.06 8.59 -15.87
C ALA A 368 32.42 7.48 -15.01
N LYS A 369 32.25 6.28 -15.59
CA LYS A 369 31.82 5.07 -14.87
C LYS A 369 32.55 5.07 -13.52
N ARG A 370 31.83 5.28 -12.42
CA ARG A 370 32.36 4.94 -11.11
C ARG A 370 32.59 3.44 -11.17
N THR A 371 33.83 3.05 -11.41
CA THR A 371 34.28 1.71 -11.10
C THR A 371 33.97 1.52 -9.63
N TRP A 372 33.08 0.59 -9.32
CA TRP A 372 32.95 0.12 -7.97
C TRP A 372 34.31 -0.49 -7.60
N ALA A 373 35.06 0.22 -6.75
CA ALA A 373 36.17 -0.34 -6.02
C ALA A 373 35.63 -0.71 -4.63
N PRO A 374 35.85 -1.92 -4.13
CA PRO A 374 35.57 -2.25 -2.73
C PRO A 374 36.24 -1.20 -1.85
N ARG A 375 35.52 -0.63 -0.88
CA ARG A 375 36.17 0.15 0.18
C ARG A 375 36.97 -0.83 1.03
N GLY A 376 38.26 -0.96 0.74
CA GLY A 376 39.16 -1.84 1.47
C GLY A 376 40.32 -2.39 0.63
N SER A 377 41.15 -1.54 0.07
CA SER A 377 42.49 -1.92 -0.39
C SER A 377 43.44 -0.74 -0.29
N GLY A 378 43.65 -0.25 0.93
CA GLY A 378 44.92 0.38 1.27
C GLY A 378 46.00 -0.70 1.38
N PRO A 379 47.28 -0.39 1.11
CA PRO A 379 48.34 -1.37 1.23
C PRO A 379 48.43 -1.86 2.68
N MET A 380 48.11 -3.13 2.90
CA MET A 380 48.47 -3.87 4.10
C MET A 380 49.99 -4.09 4.07
N ALA A 381 50.74 -3.04 4.38
CA ALA A 381 52.12 -3.17 4.80
C ALA A 381 52.11 -3.37 6.32
N GLY A 382 52.25 -4.62 6.73
CA GLY A 382 52.72 -4.99 8.07
C GLY A 382 51.65 -5.09 9.14
N ILE A 383 50.90 -6.19 9.17
CA ILE A 383 50.44 -6.79 10.44
C ILE A 383 50.63 -8.31 10.32
N VAL A 384 51.48 -8.83 11.19
CA VAL A 384 51.84 -10.24 11.36
C VAL A 384 50.62 -11.00 11.87
N ALA A 385 50.33 -12.16 11.28
CA ALA A 385 49.30 -13.06 11.78
C ALA A 385 49.70 -13.62 13.15
N PRO A 386 48.85 -13.51 14.19
CA PRO A 386 48.93 -14.39 15.35
C PRO A 386 48.19 -15.67 14.99
N THR A 387 48.97 -16.69 14.65
CA THR A 387 48.60 -18.09 14.82
C THR A 387 48.35 -18.38 16.31
N ASP A 388 47.30 -19.16 16.54
CA ASP A 388 47.06 -20.04 17.69
C ASP A 388 46.45 -19.49 19.00
N LEU A 389 45.47 -20.30 19.44
CA LEU A 389 45.02 -20.65 20.80
C LEU A 389 43.71 -20.01 21.32
N PRO A 390 42.93 -20.72 22.16
CA PRO A 390 42.39 -22.08 22.00
C PRO A 390 40.91 -22.19 22.47
N LEU A 391 40.23 -23.25 21.99
CA LEU A 391 38.95 -23.87 22.46
C LEU A 391 37.83 -22.98 23.02
#